data_AF-A0A351BLL3-F1
#
_entry.id   AF-A0A351BLL3-F1
#
_cell.length_a   1.000
_cell.length_b   1.000
_cell.length_c   1.000
_cell.angle_alpha   90.00
_cell.angle_beta   90.00
_cell.angle_gamma   90.00
#
_symmetry.space_group_name_H-M   'P 1'
#
loop_
_entity.id
_entity.type
_entity.pdbx_description
1 polymer ?
#
loop_
_entity_poly.entity_id
_entity_poly.type
_entity_poly.pdbx_seq_one_letter_code
_entity_poly.pdbx_strand_id
1 'polypeptide(L)'
;MTEPEQTPDLSPLARTITRDGKAVRIDIYEDGEGGWILEVVDEHGNSTVWDDAFPSEREALDEALNTIDEDGIDSLIGSPVCALKPADLNQPLSRAELNELDEFLADESIEATSMDVSTLQGFLAAIVIGPRAVHLPEWLPWVWDMQEGQAEAKFDNREQADRIMSLLVRHYNTVVHTFLDDPASFEPVFTLRNQWGAAEWCEGFILGFQFSDEAWSLLSAEEPTWFAPFLRLGTDDGIHLTTKLGDAERWMNEVTPSLEKIHAYWKDKRVRQPGGVVQHETRLGGQKAAAQAVRGGPKIGRNDPCPCRSGKKFKKCCGAVDALGALH
;
A
#
# COMPACT_ATOMS: atom_id res chain seq x y z
N MET A 1 24.02 -15.16 16.86
CA MET A 1 24.95 -15.49 15.77
C MET A 1 24.07 -15.71 14.56
N THR A 2 23.79 -14.65 13.82
CA THR A 2 23.11 -14.71 12.53
C THR A 2 24.07 -15.38 11.56
N GLU A 3 23.64 -16.46 10.92
CA GLU A 3 24.41 -17.07 9.83
C GLU A 3 24.61 -16.01 8.73
N PRO A 4 25.80 -15.96 8.10
CA PRO A 4 26.04 -15.03 7.00
C PRO A 4 25.12 -15.38 5.83
N GLU A 5 24.50 -14.37 5.21
CA GLU A 5 23.79 -14.48 3.93
C GLU A 5 24.69 -15.24 2.94
N GLN A 6 24.30 -16.47 2.59
CA GLN A 6 24.96 -17.21 1.54
C GLN A 6 24.49 -16.63 0.22
N THR A 7 25.36 -15.87 -0.46
CA THR A 7 25.23 -15.62 -1.89
C THR A 7 25.18 -16.97 -2.61
N PRO A 8 24.16 -17.26 -3.44
CA PRO A 8 24.09 -18.52 -4.16
C PRO A 8 25.35 -18.72 -5.01
N ASP A 9 25.92 -19.92 -4.98
CA ASP A 9 27.04 -20.25 -5.85
C ASP A 9 26.53 -20.30 -7.30
N LEU A 10 27.00 -19.34 -8.11
CA LEU A 10 26.63 -19.24 -9.52
C LEU A 10 27.30 -20.37 -10.33
N SER A 11 26.53 -20.93 -11.25
CA SER A 11 27.01 -21.84 -12.28
C SER A 11 28.18 -21.22 -13.07
N PRO A 12 29.18 -22.02 -13.48
CA PRO A 12 30.22 -21.59 -14.43
C PRO A 12 29.67 -21.15 -15.80
N LEU A 13 28.42 -21.47 -16.12
CA LEU A 13 27.73 -21.07 -17.35
C LEU A 13 27.10 -19.67 -17.25
N ALA A 14 27.03 -19.08 -16.06
CA ALA A 14 26.56 -17.71 -15.86
C ALA A 14 27.44 -16.73 -16.67
N ARG A 15 26.81 -15.86 -17.45
CA ARG A 15 27.51 -15.00 -18.41
C ARG A 15 26.69 -13.80 -18.84
N THR A 16 27.36 -12.74 -19.26
CA THR A 16 26.73 -11.63 -19.98
C THR A 16 26.62 -11.93 -21.47
N ILE A 17 25.47 -11.61 -22.05
CA ILE A 17 25.20 -11.66 -23.49
C ILE A 17 24.89 -10.25 -23.98
N THR A 18 25.38 -9.93 -25.19
CA THR A 18 25.13 -8.65 -25.84
C THR A 18 24.60 -8.89 -27.25
N ARG A 19 23.47 -8.27 -27.58
CA ARG A 19 22.85 -8.27 -28.92
C ARG A 19 22.38 -6.86 -29.24
N ASP A 20 22.61 -6.41 -30.46
CA ASP A 20 22.14 -5.10 -30.96
C ASP A 20 22.46 -3.90 -30.06
N GLY A 21 23.63 -3.95 -29.40
CA GLY A 21 24.10 -2.89 -28.49
C GLY A 21 23.51 -2.92 -27.08
N LYS A 22 22.65 -3.89 -26.76
CA LYS A 22 22.02 -4.09 -25.45
C LYS A 22 22.60 -5.31 -24.76
N ALA A 23 22.72 -5.28 -23.43
CA ALA A 23 23.34 -6.35 -22.65
C ALA A 23 22.41 -6.87 -21.54
N VAL A 24 22.41 -8.19 -21.37
CA VAL A 24 21.75 -8.88 -20.25
C VAL A 24 22.73 -9.86 -19.60
N ARG A 25 22.67 -10.01 -18.27
CA ARG A 25 23.45 -10.97 -17.49
C ARG A 25 22.58 -12.18 -17.18
N ILE A 26 23.03 -13.35 -17.58
CA ILE A 26 22.40 -14.64 -17.29
C ILE A 26 23.06 -15.18 -16.02
N ASP A 27 22.30 -15.26 -14.94
CA ASP A 27 22.68 -15.85 -13.67
C ASP A 27 21.94 -17.20 -13.54
N ILE A 28 22.71 -18.27 -13.26
CA ILE A 28 22.17 -19.64 -13.12
C ILE A 28 22.71 -20.18 -11.81
N TYR A 29 21.86 -20.74 -10.96
CA TYR A 29 22.26 -21.26 -9.64
C TYR A 29 21.40 -22.46 -9.23
N GLU A 30 21.92 -23.30 -8.34
CA GLU A 30 21.22 -24.48 -7.84
C GLU A 30 20.11 -24.07 -6.85
N ASP A 31 18.94 -24.73 -6.93
CA ASP A 31 17.79 -24.48 -6.05
C ASP A 31 17.89 -25.16 -4.67
N GLY A 32 18.93 -25.98 -4.46
CA GLY A 32 19.15 -26.77 -3.25
C GLY A 32 18.36 -28.09 -3.18
N GLU A 33 17.50 -28.37 -4.16
CA GLU A 33 16.73 -29.62 -4.32
C GLU A 33 17.17 -30.45 -5.54
N GLY A 34 18.24 -30.02 -6.21
CA GLY A 34 18.85 -30.69 -7.37
C GLY A 34 18.38 -30.17 -8.72
N GLY A 35 17.64 -29.06 -8.74
CA GLY A 35 17.28 -28.29 -9.92
C GLY A 35 18.09 -27.00 -10.05
N TRP A 36 17.94 -26.32 -11.18
CA TRP A 36 18.67 -25.09 -11.51
C TRP A 36 17.69 -23.96 -11.79
N ILE A 37 17.87 -22.82 -11.13
CA ILE A 37 17.11 -21.60 -11.39
C ILE A 37 17.83 -20.76 -12.43
N LEU A 38 17.06 -20.21 -13.35
CA LEU A 38 17.50 -19.24 -14.34
C LEU A 38 16.99 -17.84 -13.96
N GLU A 39 17.91 -16.89 -13.90
CA GLU A 39 17.65 -15.48 -13.70
C GLU A 39 18.37 -14.67 -14.78
N VAL A 40 17.66 -13.79 -15.48
CA VAL A 40 18.25 -12.87 -16.46
C VAL A 40 18.06 -11.44 -15.99
N VAL A 41 19.17 -10.73 -15.80
CA VAL A 41 19.22 -9.35 -15.33
C VAL A 41 19.63 -8.42 -16.45
N ASP A 42 18.84 -7.41 -16.77
CA ASP A 42 19.19 -6.44 -17.80
C ASP A 42 20.18 -5.35 -17.31
N GLU A 43 20.61 -4.46 -18.22
CA GLU A 43 21.47 -3.33 -17.91
C GLU A 43 20.82 -2.27 -17.00
N HIS A 44 19.50 -2.34 -16.81
CA HIS A 44 18.71 -1.47 -15.94
C HIS A 44 18.50 -2.08 -14.53
N GLY A 45 18.92 -3.33 -14.31
CA GLY A 45 18.74 -4.04 -13.05
C GLY A 45 17.36 -4.70 -12.90
N ASN A 46 16.55 -4.75 -13.97
CA ASN A 46 15.35 -5.58 -13.97
C ASN A 46 15.75 -7.05 -14.09
N SER A 47 15.03 -7.92 -13.39
CA SER A 47 15.30 -9.35 -13.37
C SER A 47 14.07 -10.12 -13.85
N THR A 48 14.29 -11.03 -14.78
CA THR A 48 13.33 -12.06 -15.20
C THR A 48 13.80 -13.38 -14.61
N VAL A 49 13.02 -13.95 -13.70
CA VAL A 49 13.29 -15.25 -13.08
C VAL A 49 12.28 -16.25 -13.62
N TRP A 50 12.75 -17.42 -14.03
CA TRP A 50 11.88 -18.51 -14.46
C TRP A 50 11.33 -19.25 -13.25
N ASP A 51 10.01 -19.46 -13.20
CA ASP A 51 9.30 -20.04 -12.05
C ASP A 51 9.61 -21.54 -11.86
N ASP A 52 9.92 -22.26 -12.94
CA ASP A 52 10.23 -23.69 -12.92
C ASP A 52 11.74 -23.93 -12.93
N ALA A 53 12.20 -24.84 -12.06
CA ALA A 53 13.60 -25.27 -12.04
C ALA A 53 13.94 -26.16 -13.23
N PHE A 54 15.12 -25.95 -13.81
CA PHE A 54 15.66 -26.73 -14.91
C PHE A 54 16.40 -27.97 -14.42
N PRO A 55 16.32 -29.10 -15.14
CA PRO A 55 17.08 -30.31 -14.82
C PRO A 55 18.61 -30.14 -14.87
N SER A 56 19.12 -29.14 -15.60
CA SER A 56 20.55 -28.85 -15.70
C SER A 56 20.83 -27.37 -15.96
N GLU A 57 22.01 -26.90 -15.52
CA GLU A 57 22.53 -25.56 -15.84
C GLU A 57 22.60 -25.29 -17.35
N ARG A 58 22.78 -26.34 -18.17
CA ARG A 58 22.82 -26.22 -19.62
C ARG A 58 21.43 -25.99 -20.21
N GLU A 59 20.42 -26.68 -19.70
CA GLU A 59 19.02 -26.46 -20.11
C GLU A 59 18.53 -25.06 -19.72
N ALA A 60 18.91 -24.58 -18.53
CA ALA A 60 18.67 -23.19 -18.13
C ALA A 60 19.34 -22.20 -19.10
N LEU A 61 20.61 -22.42 -19.46
CA LEU A 61 21.29 -21.54 -20.43
C LEU A 61 20.64 -21.61 -21.82
N ASP A 62 20.30 -22.80 -22.29
CA ASP A 62 19.67 -23.02 -23.60
C ASP A 62 18.31 -22.31 -23.65
N GLU A 63 17.53 -22.31 -22.56
CA GLU A 63 16.26 -21.57 -22.47
C GLU A 63 16.47 -20.06 -22.62
N ALA A 64 17.40 -19.47 -21.86
CA ALA A 64 17.69 -18.03 -21.96
C ALA A 64 18.13 -17.63 -23.38
N LEU A 65 18.94 -18.47 -24.03
CA LEU A 65 19.38 -18.25 -25.40
C LEU A 65 18.22 -18.37 -26.41
N ASN A 66 17.36 -19.38 -26.24
CA ASN A 66 16.19 -19.56 -27.08
C ASN A 66 15.22 -18.37 -26.96
N THR A 67 14.95 -17.86 -25.75
CA THR A 67 14.12 -16.67 -25.58
C THR A 67 14.73 -15.46 -26.29
N ILE A 68 16.05 -15.27 -26.22
CA ILE A 68 16.73 -14.18 -26.94
C ILE A 68 16.63 -14.37 -28.46
N ASP A 69 16.74 -15.59 -28.95
CA ASP A 69 16.73 -15.89 -30.39
C ASP A 69 15.30 -15.87 -30.98
N GLU A 70 14.27 -16.27 -30.22
CA GLU A 70 12.86 -16.32 -30.65
C GLU A 70 12.12 -15.00 -30.43
N ASP A 71 12.20 -14.44 -29.21
CA ASP A 71 11.45 -13.26 -28.80
C ASP A 71 12.26 -11.96 -28.88
N GLY A 72 13.58 -12.07 -29.12
CA GLY A 72 14.52 -10.97 -29.16
C GLY A 72 15.01 -10.55 -27.77
N ILE A 73 16.22 -9.98 -27.69
CA ILE A 73 16.80 -9.53 -26.41
C ILE A 73 15.92 -8.50 -25.69
N ASP A 74 15.09 -7.77 -26.43
CA ASP A 74 14.15 -6.78 -25.92
C ASP A 74 13.05 -7.36 -25.03
N SER A 75 12.71 -8.65 -25.17
CA SER A 75 11.75 -9.31 -24.28
C SER A 75 12.27 -9.47 -22.85
N LEU A 76 13.60 -9.48 -22.68
CA LEU A 76 14.31 -9.64 -21.42
C LEU A 76 14.85 -8.31 -20.87
N ILE A 77 14.61 -7.21 -21.57
CA ILE A 77 14.99 -5.87 -21.14
C ILE A 77 13.72 -5.15 -20.74
N GLY A 78 13.57 -4.92 -19.43
CA GLY A 78 12.49 -4.07 -18.94
C GLY A 78 12.68 -2.63 -19.41
N SER A 79 11.61 -1.84 -19.39
CA SER A 79 11.72 -0.41 -19.67
C SER A 79 12.88 0.19 -18.84
N PRO A 80 13.72 1.07 -19.43
CA PRO A 80 14.70 1.81 -18.65
C PRO A 80 13.91 2.52 -17.58
N VAL A 81 14.09 2.10 -16.33
CA VAL A 81 13.63 2.85 -15.19
C VAL A 81 14.37 4.18 -15.31
N CYS A 82 13.69 5.17 -15.88
CA CYS A 82 14.16 6.54 -16.03
C CYS A 82 14.79 6.89 -14.69
N ALA A 83 16.06 7.29 -14.69
CA ALA A 83 16.98 7.39 -13.56
C ALA A 83 16.43 8.08 -12.28
N LEU A 84 15.46 7.44 -11.67
CA LEU A 84 15.09 7.50 -10.28
C LEU A 84 15.83 6.30 -9.73
N LYS A 85 16.91 6.56 -8.97
CA LYS A 85 17.34 5.62 -7.92
C LYS A 85 16.05 5.05 -7.32
N PRO A 86 15.90 3.72 -7.08
CA PRO A 86 14.71 3.19 -6.42
C PRO A 86 14.42 4.16 -5.28
N ALA A 87 13.34 4.93 -5.43
CA ALA A 87 13.11 6.04 -4.52
C ALA A 87 13.05 5.35 -3.18
N ASP A 88 13.98 5.69 -2.29
CA ASP A 88 14.01 5.07 -0.98
C ASP A 88 12.58 5.19 -0.47
N LEU A 89 11.89 4.05 -0.33
CA LEU A 89 10.46 4.06 -0.05
C LEU A 89 10.20 4.72 1.32
N ASN A 90 11.26 4.98 2.09
CA ASN A 90 11.26 5.66 3.37
C ASN A 90 11.67 7.14 3.25
N GLN A 91 12.08 7.62 2.08
CA GLN A 91 12.38 9.03 1.85
C GLN A 91 11.08 9.85 1.78
N PRO A 92 10.93 10.88 2.63
CA PRO A 92 9.79 11.78 2.58
C PRO A 92 9.58 12.42 1.21
N LEU A 93 8.32 12.69 0.86
CA LEU A 93 7.99 13.40 -0.36
C LEU A 93 8.47 14.85 -0.28
N SER A 94 9.09 15.34 -1.35
CA SER A 94 9.36 16.77 -1.49
C SER A 94 8.07 17.56 -1.77
N ARG A 95 8.11 18.88 -1.59
CA ARG A 95 6.96 19.75 -1.93
C ARG A 95 6.52 19.64 -3.40
N ALA A 96 7.47 19.45 -4.31
CA ALA A 96 7.15 19.25 -5.73
C ALA A 96 6.42 17.92 -5.97
N GLU A 97 6.83 16.87 -5.26
CA GLU A 97 6.18 15.55 -5.32
C GLU A 97 4.80 15.54 -4.67
N LEU A 98 4.61 16.29 -3.58
CA LEU A 98 3.28 16.50 -2.98
C LEU A 98 2.36 17.25 -3.94
N ASN A 99 2.85 18.30 -4.61
CA ASN A 99 2.08 19.00 -5.63
C ASN A 99 1.73 18.10 -6.83
N GLU A 100 2.66 17.24 -7.27
CA GLU A 100 2.41 16.28 -8.35
C GLU A 100 1.29 15.29 -7.96
N LEU A 101 1.33 14.75 -6.75
CA LEU A 101 0.28 13.87 -6.23
C LEU A 101 -1.06 14.60 -6.13
N ASP A 102 -1.06 15.84 -5.63
CA ASP A 102 -2.25 16.69 -5.52
C ASP A 102 -2.86 17.04 -6.88
N GLU A 103 -2.03 17.32 -7.89
CA GLU A 103 -2.49 17.56 -9.27
C GLU A 103 -3.14 16.32 -9.87
N PHE A 104 -2.60 15.12 -9.62
CA PHE A 104 -3.23 13.88 -10.06
C PHE A 104 -4.57 13.63 -9.36
N LEU A 105 -4.62 13.85 -8.05
CA LEU A 105 -5.83 13.64 -7.25
C LEU A 105 -6.94 14.65 -7.60
N ALA A 106 -6.57 15.84 -8.05
CA ALA A 106 -7.49 16.89 -8.52
C ALA A 106 -7.89 16.76 -10.00
N ASP A 107 -7.66 15.61 -10.64
CA ASP A 107 -8.12 15.38 -12.01
C ASP A 107 -9.66 15.35 -12.07
N GLU A 108 -10.25 16.10 -13.02
CA GLU A 108 -11.72 16.24 -13.16
C GLU A 108 -12.47 14.89 -13.24
N SER A 109 -11.80 13.81 -13.68
CA SER A 109 -12.42 12.50 -13.79
C SER A 109 -12.62 11.77 -12.45
N ILE A 110 -11.91 12.19 -11.40
CA ILE A 110 -11.94 11.57 -10.07
C ILE A 110 -12.11 12.57 -8.92
N GLU A 111 -11.92 13.88 -9.15
CA GLU A 111 -11.92 14.94 -8.11
C GLU A 111 -13.19 15.00 -7.27
N ALA A 112 -14.32 14.52 -7.80
CA ALA A 112 -15.59 14.53 -7.09
C ALA A 112 -15.62 13.57 -5.89
N THR A 113 -14.74 12.56 -5.90
CA THR A 113 -14.70 11.50 -4.88
C THR A 113 -13.31 11.19 -4.36
N SER A 114 -12.24 11.66 -5.02
CA SER A 114 -10.86 11.44 -4.59
C SER A 114 -10.50 12.32 -3.38
N MET A 115 -9.53 11.84 -2.61
CA MET A 115 -8.89 12.65 -1.56
C MET A 115 -7.98 13.69 -2.19
N ASP A 116 -7.89 14.90 -1.63
CA ASP A 116 -6.70 15.73 -1.84
C ASP A 116 -5.53 15.28 -0.94
N VAL A 117 -4.35 15.90 -1.08
CA VAL A 117 -3.17 15.51 -0.28
C VAL A 117 -3.34 15.78 1.22
N SER A 118 -4.10 16.81 1.60
CA SER A 118 -4.38 17.15 3.00
C SER A 118 -5.24 16.06 3.64
N THR A 119 -6.35 15.71 2.98
CA THR A 119 -7.26 14.63 3.36
C THR A 119 -6.55 13.29 3.39
N LEU A 120 -5.73 12.99 2.37
CA LEU A 120 -4.93 11.77 2.32
C LEU A 120 -4.01 11.66 3.55
N GLN A 121 -3.27 12.70 3.92
CA GLN A 121 -2.37 12.61 5.07
C GLN A 121 -3.12 12.36 6.38
N GLY A 122 -4.25 13.03 6.59
CA GLY A 122 -5.13 12.79 7.74
C GLY A 122 -5.62 11.35 7.81
N PHE A 123 -6.08 10.82 6.67
CA PHE A 123 -6.51 9.44 6.52
C PHE A 123 -5.39 8.44 6.80
N LEU A 124 -4.20 8.66 6.24
CA LEU A 124 -3.02 7.83 6.48
C LEU A 124 -2.61 7.85 7.96
N ALA A 125 -2.68 9.02 8.63
CA ALA A 125 -2.41 9.13 10.06
C ALA A 125 -3.37 8.26 10.88
N ALA A 126 -4.67 8.29 10.60
CA ALA A 126 -5.66 7.48 11.30
C ALA A 126 -5.40 5.97 11.17
N ILE A 127 -5.12 5.47 9.96
CA ILE A 127 -4.87 4.03 9.74
C ILE A 127 -3.52 3.57 10.32
N VAL A 128 -2.54 4.48 10.47
CA VAL A 128 -1.23 4.18 11.08
C VAL A 128 -1.32 4.13 12.59
N ILE A 129 -1.97 5.11 13.23
CA ILE A 129 -2.01 5.19 14.70
C ILE A 129 -3.14 4.35 15.31
N GLY A 130 -4.08 3.88 14.48
CA GLY A 130 -5.33 3.25 14.88
C GLY A 130 -5.22 1.83 15.47
N PRO A 131 -6.37 1.20 15.79
CA PRO A 131 -6.43 -0.03 16.59
C PRO A 131 -5.70 -1.23 15.98
N ARG A 132 -5.60 -1.31 14.66
CA ARG A 132 -5.02 -2.44 13.91
C ARG A 132 -4.26 -1.95 12.68
N ALA A 133 -3.41 -2.81 12.12
CA ALA A 133 -2.87 -2.59 10.78
C ALA A 133 -3.99 -2.67 9.72
N VAL A 134 -3.95 -1.73 8.78
CA VAL A 134 -4.81 -1.67 7.59
C VAL A 134 -3.90 -1.88 6.38
N HIS A 135 -4.16 -2.91 5.57
CA HIS A 135 -3.28 -3.28 4.47
C HIS A 135 -3.60 -2.49 3.20
N LEU A 136 -2.61 -2.31 2.31
CA LEU A 136 -2.74 -1.49 1.10
C LEU A 136 -4.02 -1.75 0.28
N PRO A 137 -4.40 -3.00 -0.06
CA PRO A 137 -5.62 -3.24 -0.83
C PRO A 137 -6.92 -2.85 -0.11
N GLU A 138 -6.88 -2.70 1.21
CA GLU A 138 -8.03 -2.35 2.04
C GLU A 138 -8.29 -0.83 2.04
N TRP A 139 -7.23 -0.02 2.04
CA TRP A 139 -7.35 1.44 2.11
C TRP A 139 -7.12 2.15 0.78
N LEU A 140 -6.42 1.54 -0.18
CA LEU A 140 -6.10 2.17 -1.46
C LEU A 140 -7.34 2.64 -2.24
N PRO A 141 -8.45 1.88 -2.33
CA PRO A 141 -9.65 2.36 -3.03
C PRO A 141 -10.23 3.66 -2.46
N TRP A 142 -10.07 3.90 -1.15
CA TRP A 142 -10.56 5.10 -0.48
C TRP A 142 -9.84 6.38 -0.89
N VAL A 143 -8.61 6.25 -1.42
CA VAL A 143 -7.87 7.40 -1.98
C VAL A 143 -8.59 7.98 -3.19
N TRP A 144 -9.25 7.12 -3.97
CA TRP A 144 -9.94 7.49 -5.21
C TRP A 144 -11.43 7.77 -5.00
N ASP A 145 -12.01 7.15 -3.97
CA ASP A 145 -13.42 7.22 -3.65
C ASP A 145 -13.64 7.21 -2.13
N MET A 146 -13.71 8.41 -1.56
CA MET A 146 -13.96 8.62 -0.14
C MET A 146 -15.38 8.24 0.29
N GLN A 147 -16.30 8.04 -0.64
CA GLN A 147 -17.71 7.77 -0.33
C GLN A 147 -17.96 6.28 -0.13
N GLU A 148 -17.48 5.45 -1.06
CA GLU A 148 -17.76 4.01 -1.04
C GLU A 148 -16.50 3.13 -1.01
N GLY A 149 -15.32 3.69 -1.32
CA GLY A 149 -14.08 2.92 -1.42
C GLY A 149 -14.17 1.81 -2.48
N GLN A 150 -14.90 2.04 -3.57
CA GLN A 150 -15.12 1.05 -4.64
C GLN A 150 -14.45 1.42 -5.96
N ALA A 151 -14.03 2.68 -6.13
CA ALA A 151 -13.39 3.12 -7.36
C ALA A 151 -11.96 2.57 -7.50
N GLU A 152 -11.57 2.36 -8.75
CA GLU A 152 -10.19 2.16 -9.16
C GLU A 152 -9.69 3.43 -9.87
N ALA A 153 -8.46 3.84 -9.58
CA ALA A 153 -7.83 4.94 -10.29
C ALA A 153 -7.66 4.61 -11.78
N LYS A 154 -7.94 5.59 -12.63
CA LYS A 154 -7.61 5.52 -14.05
C LYS A 154 -6.26 6.19 -14.26
N PHE A 155 -5.33 5.43 -14.80
CA PHE A 155 -4.01 5.92 -15.18
C PHE A 155 -3.93 5.98 -16.71
N ASP A 156 -3.26 7.02 -17.21
CA ASP A 156 -2.99 7.19 -18.64
C ASP A 156 -2.09 6.07 -19.18
N ASN A 157 -1.14 5.62 -18.37
CA ASN A 157 -0.17 4.58 -18.69
C ASN A 157 0.43 3.95 -17.42
N ARG A 158 1.24 2.90 -17.60
CA ARG A 158 1.87 2.17 -16.51
C ARG A 158 2.87 3.05 -15.75
N GLU A 159 3.58 3.95 -16.43
CA GLU A 159 4.57 4.83 -15.83
C GLU A 159 3.92 5.81 -14.83
N GLN A 160 2.76 6.38 -15.18
CA GLN A 160 1.98 7.23 -14.28
C GLN A 160 1.45 6.41 -13.09
N ALA A 161 0.96 5.19 -13.33
CA ALA A 161 0.53 4.30 -12.25
C ALA A 161 1.67 4.02 -11.26
N ASP A 162 2.83 3.57 -11.75
CA ASP A 162 4.00 3.27 -10.92
C ASP A 162 4.48 4.52 -10.15
N ARG A 163 4.44 5.69 -10.79
CA ARG A 163 4.81 6.97 -10.18
C ARG A 163 3.87 7.36 -9.04
N ILE A 164 2.55 7.39 -9.29
CA ILE A 164 1.57 7.77 -8.27
C ILE A 164 1.55 6.77 -7.12
N MET A 165 1.65 5.47 -7.41
CA MET A 165 1.74 4.44 -6.39
C MET A 165 3.01 4.60 -5.53
N SER A 166 4.15 4.93 -6.15
CA SER A 166 5.38 5.24 -5.42
C SER A 166 5.21 6.44 -4.47
N LEU A 167 4.54 7.51 -4.93
CA LEU A 167 4.26 8.69 -4.10
C LEU A 167 3.36 8.34 -2.91
N LEU A 168 2.27 7.60 -3.14
CA LEU A 168 1.35 7.17 -2.08
C LEU A 168 2.05 6.32 -1.02
N VAL A 169 2.83 5.31 -1.44
CA VAL A 169 3.52 4.41 -0.52
C VAL A 169 4.60 5.15 0.27
N ARG A 170 5.37 6.04 -0.36
CA ARG A 170 6.35 6.88 0.34
C ARG A 170 5.68 7.82 1.34
N HIS A 171 4.53 8.38 1.00
CA HIS A 171 3.78 9.23 1.91
C HIS A 171 3.28 8.43 3.12
N TYR A 172 2.69 7.26 2.89
CA TYR A 172 2.31 6.31 3.96
C TYR A 172 3.50 5.95 4.85
N ASN A 173 4.62 5.53 4.26
CA ASN A 173 5.83 5.16 5.00
C ASN A 173 6.38 6.32 5.83
N THR A 174 6.29 7.56 5.33
CA THR A 174 6.69 8.76 6.09
C THR A 174 5.86 8.90 7.37
N VAL A 175 4.54 8.72 7.27
CA VAL A 175 3.64 8.75 8.44
C VAL A 175 3.98 7.62 9.41
N VAL A 176 4.19 6.40 8.90
CA VAL A 176 4.60 5.24 9.70
C VAL A 176 5.88 5.55 10.48
N HIS A 177 6.96 5.93 9.81
CA HIS A 177 8.26 6.18 10.46
C HIS A 177 8.18 7.31 11.48
N THR A 178 7.41 8.37 11.19
CA THR A 178 7.21 9.46 12.14
C THR A 178 6.60 8.96 13.44
N PHE A 179 5.51 8.20 13.40
CA PHE A 179 4.89 7.66 14.62
C PHE A 179 5.69 6.52 15.27
N LEU A 180 6.59 5.87 14.53
CA LEU A 180 7.52 4.88 15.10
C LEU A 180 8.65 5.53 15.88
N ASP A 181 9.27 6.57 15.33
CA ASP A 181 10.52 7.14 15.81
C ASP A 181 10.30 8.34 16.74
N ASP A 182 9.57 9.35 16.29
CA ASP A 182 9.29 10.58 17.04
C ASP A 182 7.89 11.15 16.70
N PRO A 183 6.82 10.66 17.37
CA PRO A 183 5.46 11.15 17.14
C PRO A 183 5.29 12.67 17.27
N ALA A 184 6.12 13.32 18.09
CA ALA A 184 6.05 14.76 18.31
C ALA A 184 6.59 15.58 17.13
N SER A 185 7.37 14.95 16.23
CA SER A 185 7.84 15.58 15.00
C SER A 185 6.82 15.51 13.86
N PHE A 186 5.62 14.97 14.08
CA PHE A 186 4.59 14.90 13.05
C PHE A 186 4.06 16.29 12.69
N GLU A 187 4.23 16.67 11.42
CA GLU A 187 3.76 17.93 10.86
C GLU A 187 2.55 17.68 9.93
N PRO A 188 1.33 18.07 10.35
CA PRO A 188 0.16 18.02 9.48
C PRO A 188 0.32 18.95 8.27
N VAL A 189 0.06 18.42 7.07
CA VAL A 189 -0.01 19.16 5.81
C VAL A 189 -1.42 19.75 5.71
N PHE A 190 -1.66 20.82 6.47
CA PHE A 190 -2.94 21.53 6.46
C PHE A 190 -3.22 22.27 5.15
N THR A 191 -2.16 22.67 4.41
CA THR A 191 -2.31 23.54 3.23
C THR A 191 -1.47 23.07 2.05
N LEU A 192 -2.13 22.73 0.95
CA LEU A 192 -1.59 22.88 -0.40
C LEU A 192 -2.42 23.96 -1.11
N ARG A 193 -1.80 24.96 -1.76
CA ARG A 193 -2.47 26.01 -2.56
C ARG A 193 -3.28 27.11 -1.83
N ASN A 194 -2.72 27.70 -0.76
CA ASN A 194 -3.15 29.00 -0.17
C ASN A 194 -4.55 29.06 0.50
N GLN A 195 -5.21 27.94 0.80
CA GLN A 195 -6.36 27.94 1.71
C GLN A 195 -5.83 27.68 3.14
N TRP A 196 -6.24 28.48 4.12
CA TRP A 196 -5.88 28.27 5.52
C TRP A 196 -6.98 27.47 6.20
N GLY A 197 -6.67 26.28 6.69
CA GLY A 197 -7.63 25.41 7.36
C GLY A 197 -7.07 24.03 7.61
N ALA A 198 -7.73 23.26 8.47
CA ALA A 198 -7.39 21.86 8.76
C ALA A 198 -8.59 20.95 8.49
N ALA A 199 -9.57 21.43 7.70
CA ALA A 199 -10.85 20.77 7.53
C ALA A 199 -10.70 19.47 6.77
N GLU A 200 -10.08 19.54 5.59
CA GLU A 200 -9.75 18.43 4.71
C GLU A 200 -8.91 17.37 5.45
N TRP A 201 -7.87 17.82 6.14
CA TRP A 201 -7.03 16.96 6.96
C TRP A 201 -7.84 16.22 8.04
N CYS A 202 -8.68 16.94 8.77
CA CYS A 202 -9.48 16.36 9.85
C CYS A 202 -10.61 15.46 9.32
N GLU A 203 -11.19 15.77 8.17
CA GLU A 203 -12.14 14.91 7.46
C GLU A 203 -11.49 13.57 7.10
N GLY A 204 -10.29 13.60 6.50
CA GLY A 204 -9.54 12.39 6.19
C GLY A 204 -9.22 11.55 7.44
N PHE A 205 -8.82 12.21 8.53
CA PHE A 205 -8.56 11.52 9.80
C PHE A 205 -9.82 10.83 10.35
N ILE A 206 -10.97 11.51 10.31
CA ILE A 206 -12.27 10.92 10.73
C ILE A 206 -12.67 9.77 9.81
N LEU A 207 -12.46 9.90 8.50
CA LEU A 207 -12.77 8.85 7.52
C LEU A 207 -12.01 7.55 7.82
N GLY A 208 -10.78 7.63 8.35
CA GLY A 208 -10.01 6.45 8.75
C GLY A 208 -10.65 5.62 9.88
N PHE A 209 -11.64 6.16 10.60
CA PHE A 209 -12.29 5.44 11.71
C PHE A 209 -13.05 4.21 11.23
N GLN A 210 -13.51 4.22 9.98
CA GLN A 210 -14.29 3.13 9.41
C GLN A 210 -13.62 1.75 9.49
N PHE A 211 -12.28 1.69 9.46
CA PHE A 211 -11.56 0.41 9.50
C PHE A 211 -11.64 -0.28 10.86
N SER A 212 -12.12 0.42 11.90
CA SER A 212 -12.34 -0.09 13.25
C SER A 212 -13.35 0.77 14.01
N ASP A 213 -14.51 1.04 13.39
CA ASP A 213 -15.50 2.02 13.87
C ASP A 213 -15.87 1.84 15.34
N GLU A 214 -16.15 0.60 15.76
CA GLU A 214 -16.48 0.27 17.15
C GLU A 214 -15.35 0.66 18.13
N ALA A 215 -14.10 0.35 17.79
CA ALA A 215 -12.95 0.62 18.66
C ALA A 215 -12.67 2.13 18.76
N TRP A 216 -12.77 2.86 17.65
CA TRP A 216 -12.64 4.31 17.61
C TRP A 216 -13.76 5.00 18.40
N SER A 217 -15.01 4.56 18.22
CA SER A 217 -16.16 5.07 18.95
C SER A 217 -16.04 4.87 20.47
N LEU A 218 -15.57 3.70 20.90
CA LEU A 218 -15.32 3.42 22.31
C LEU A 218 -14.27 4.35 22.91
N LEU A 219 -13.14 4.55 22.22
CA LEU A 219 -12.09 5.46 22.68
C LEU A 219 -12.57 6.93 22.69
N SER A 220 -13.31 7.35 21.67
CA SER A 220 -13.88 8.71 21.61
C SER A 220 -14.88 8.97 22.74
N ALA A 221 -15.66 7.97 23.14
CA ALA A 221 -16.55 8.07 24.29
C ALA A 221 -15.79 8.12 25.63
N GLU A 222 -14.68 7.39 25.76
CA GLU A 222 -13.84 7.37 26.97
C GLU A 222 -13.04 8.68 27.11
N GLU A 223 -12.47 9.17 26.01
CA GLU A 223 -11.53 10.30 25.98
C GLU A 223 -11.97 11.40 24.97
N PRO A 224 -13.14 12.03 25.16
CA PRO A 224 -13.73 12.94 24.17
C PRO A 224 -12.86 14.17 23.87
N THR A 225 -12.01 14.58 24.82
CA THR A 225 -11.12 15.73 24.64
C THR A 225 -10.01 15.48 23.63
N TRP A 226 -9.63 14.22 23.39
CA TRP A 226 -8.62 13.86 22.39
C TRP A 226 -9.20 13.94 20.97
N PHE A 227 -10.52 13.77 20.83
CA PHE A 227 -11.19 13.81 19.53
C PHE A 227 -11.73 15.20 19.17
N ALA A 228 -11.86 16.06 20.17
CA ALA A 228 -12.36 17.42 20.02
C ALA A 228 -11.72 18.20 18.86
N PRO A 229 -10.39 18.29 18.67
CA PRO A 229 -9.82 19.05 17.54
C PRO A 229 -10.30 18.54 16.18
N PHE A 230 -10.32 17.23 15.95
CA PHE A 230 -10.74 16.65 14.67
C PHE A 230 -12.23 16.92 14.41
N LEU A 231 -13.08 16.74 15.42
CA LEU A 231 -14.52 17.02 15.29
C LEU A 231 -14.78 18.50 15.09
N ARG A 232 -14.03 19.39 15.76
CA ARG A 232 -14.16 20.84 15.68
C ARG A 232 -13.66 21.43 14.36
N LEU A 233 -12.76 20.72 13.67
CA LEU A 233 -12.16 21.19 12.44
C LEU A 233 -12.68 20.46 11.19
N GLY A 234 -13.13 19.21 11.29
CA GLY A 234 -13.46 18.35 10.15
C GLY A 234 -14.93 17.91 10.05
N THR A 235 -15.85 18.47 10.84
CA THR A 235 -17.30 18.23 10.69
C THR A 235 -18.04 19.54 10.47
N ASP A 236 -19.13 19.53 9.69
CA ASP A 236 -19.93 20.73 9.41
C ASP A 236 -20.34 21.49 10.68
N ASP A 237 -20.88 20.78 11.68
CA ASP A 237 -21.28 21.35 12.97
C ASP A 237 -20.08 21.92 13.74
N GLY A 238 -18.95 21.19 13.74
CA GLY A 238 -17.72 21.61 14.37
C GLY A 238 -17.14 22.87 13.74
N ILE A 239 -17.01 22.89 12.41
CA ILE A 239 -16.50 24.02 11.62
C ILE A 239 -17.36 25.26 11.84
N HIS A 240 -18.68 25.11 11.80
CA HIS A 240 -19.61 26.22 12.05
C HIS A 240 -19.42 26.79 13.46
N LEU A 241 -19.31 25.93 14.48
CA LEU A 241 -19.10 26.36 15.86
C LEU A 241 -17.71 27.00 16.06
N THR A 242 -16.67 26.44 15.47
CA THR A 242 -15.29 26.96 15.51
C THR A 242 -15.18 28.32 14.83
N THR A 243 -15.82 28.48 13.68
CA THR A 243 -15.90 29.77 12.98
C THR A 243 -16.62 30.82 13.83
N LYS A 244 -17.74 30.44 14.45
CA LYS A 244 -18.53 31.32 15.32
C LYS A 244 -17.75 31.76 16.56
N LEU A 245 -16.93 30.89 17.13
CA LEU A 245 -16.14 31.17 18.34
C LEU A 245 -14.77 31.78 18.05
N GLY A 246 -14.31 31.72 16.79
CA GLY A 246 -13.00 32.25 16.38
C GLY A 246 -11.82 31.49 16.97
N ASP A 247 -11.98 30.19 17.26
CA ASP A 247 -11.00 29.37 17.98
C ASP A 247 -10.31 28.30 17.10
N ALA A 248 -10.32 28.48 15.78
CA ALA A 248 -9.69 27.55 14.82
C ALA A 248 -8.21 27.29 15.13
N GLU A 249 -7.41 28.34 15.36
CA GLU A 249 -5.98 28.22 15.67
C GLU A 249 -5.73 27.38 16.93
N ARG A 250 -6.57 27.56 17.96
CA ARG A 250 -6.50 26.74 19.17
C ARG A 250 -6.69 25.26 18.82
N TRP A 251 -7.73 24.91 18.06
CA TRP A 251 -8.00 23.52 17.72
C TRP A 251 -6.92 22.93 16.81
N MET A 252 -6.38 23.71 15.87
CA MET A 252 -5.27 23.25 15.02
C MET A 252 -4.02 22.92 15.86
N ASN A 253 -3.71 23.73 16.88
CA ASN A 253 -2.61 23.47 17.80
C ASN A 253 -2.84 22.24 18.71
N GLU A 254 -4.07 21.76 18.82
CA GLU A 254 -4.43 20.56 19.59
C GLU A 254 -4.43 19.27 18.74
N VAL A 255 -4.28 19.37 17.41
CA VAL A 255 -4.24 18.21 16.49
C VAL A 255 -3.07 17.28 16.84
N THR A 256 -1.83 17.77 16.77
CA THR A 256 -0.63 16.93 17.02
C THR A 256 -0.61 16.34 18.45
N PRO A 257 -0.86 17.11 19.52
CA PRO A 257 -0.95 16.55 20.87
C PRO A 257 -2.03 15.48 21.03
N SER A 258 -3.11 15.56 20.25
CA SER A 258 -4.18 14.55 20.27
C SER A 258 -3.79 13.28 19.52
N LEU A 259 -3.10 13.40 18.38
CA LEU A 259 -2.54 12.27 17.66
C LEU A 259 -1.56 11.48 18.53
N GLU A 260 -0.69 12.16 19.28
CA GLU A 260 0.24 11.52 20.20
C GLU A 260 -0.47 10.68 21.27
N LYS A 261 -1.52 11.22 21.89
CA LYS A 261 -2.31 10.52 22.93
C LYS A 261 -3.01 9.29 22.35
N ILE A 262 -3.66 9.45 21.20
CA ILE A 262 -4.36 8.36 20.50
C ILE A 262 -3.36 7.27 20.10
N HIS A 263 -2.24 7.66 19.50
CA HIS A 263 -1.18 6.74 19.11
C HIS A 263 -0.63 5.97 20.31
N ALA A 264 -0.30 6.65 21.41
CA ALA A 264 0.20 6.01 22.62
C ALA A 264 -0.80 5.00 23.20
N TYR A 265 -2.10 5.35 23.23
CA TYR A 265 -3.16 4.46 23.69
C TYR A 265 -3.24 3.18 22.85
N TRP A 266 -3.33 3.30 21.52
CA TRP A 266 -3.45 2.12 20.66
C TRP A 266 -2.16 1.32 20.58
N LYS A 267 -0.99 1.96 20.60
CA LYS A 267 0.31 1.29 20.67
C LYS A 267 0.38 0.36 21.89
N ASP A 268 -0.01 0.84 23.06
CA ASP A 268 -0.06 0.02 24.29
C ASP A 268 -1.04 -1.16 24.16
N LYS A 269 -2.23 -0.93 23.59
CA LYS A 269 -3.25 -1.98 23.39
C LYS A 269 -2.80 -3.05 22.38
N ARG A 270 -2.16 -2.66 21.28
CA ARG A 270 -1.61 -3.59 20.27
C ARG A 270 -0.51 -4.49 20.85
N VAL A 271 0.35 -3.94 21.72
CA VAL A 271 1.41 -4.70 22.40
C VAL A 271 0.85 -5.72 23.41
N ARG A 272 -0.31 -5.42 24.03
CA ARG A 272 -0.89 -6.24 25.11
C ARG A 272 -1.81 -7.38 24.64
N GLN A 273 -2.10 -7.51 23.34
CA GLN A 273 -2.96 -8.60 22.84
C GLN A 273 -2.18 -9.94 22.70
N PRO A 274 -2.59 -11.03 23.38
CA PRO A 274 -1.93 -12.33 23.26
C PRO A 274 -2.24 -12.97 21.90
N GLY A 275 -1.21 -13.26 21.11
CA GLY A 275 -1.34 -13.72 19.72
C GLY A 275 -1.15 -12.64 18.66
N GLY A 276 -0.93 -11.39 19.07
CA GLY A 276 -0.44 -10.34 18.19
C GLY A 276 1.00 -10.66 17.78
N VAL A 277 1.19 -11.10 16.54
CA VAL A 277 2.46 -10.84 15.85
C VAL A 277 2.78 -9.37 16.10
N VAL A 278 4.02 -9.05 16.48
CA VAL A 278 4.49 -7.66 16.50
C VAL A 278 4.34 -7.14 15.06
N GLN A 279 3.20 -6.54 14.72
CA GLN A 279 2.86 -6.03 13.39
C GLN A 279 3.54 -4.67 13.15
N HIS A 280 4.83 -4.55 13.49
CA HIS A 280 5.67 -3.43 13.03
C HIS A 280 6.36 -3.74 11.69
N GLU A 281 5.99 -4.85 11.04
CA GLU A 281 6.67 -5.34 9.84
C GLU A 281 5.84 -5.22 8.57
N THR A 282 4.82 -4.36 8.53
CA THR A 282 4.17 -3.99 7.27
C THR A 282 5.04 -2.97 6.51
N ARG A 283 6.28 -3.35 6.19
CA ARG A 283 7.11 -2.63 5.23
C ARG A 283 6.62 -3.00 3.83
N LEU A 284 5.98 -2.06 3.13
CA LEU A 284 5.90 -2.12 1.67
C LEU A 284 7.33 -1.86 1.14
N GLY A 285 8.11 -2.93 0.97
CA GLY A 285 9.51 -2.88 0.50
C GLY A 285 10.52 -3.78 1.23
N GLY A 286 10.11 -4.58 2.22
CA GLY A 286 11.00 -5.57 2.88
C GLY A 286 10.79 -6.98 2.33
N GLN A 287 11.87 -7.64 1.89
CA GLN A 287 11.86 -9.05 1.45
C GLN A 287 11.29 -9.96 2.56
N LYS A 288 10.31 -10.80 2.19
CA LYS A 288 9.68 -11.79 3.06
C LYS A 288 10.65 -12.95 3.35
N ALA A 289 10.84 -13.28 4.63
CA ALA A 289 11.04 -14.68 5.01
C ALA A 289 9.65 -15.33 5.13
N ALA A 290 9.41 -16.40 4.38
CA ALA A 290 8.12 -17.08 4.30
C ALA A 290 7.69 -17.65 5.66
N ALA A 291 6.69 -17.03 6.29
CA ALA A 291 5.95 -17.64 7.39
C ALA A 291 4.92 -18.63 6.82
N GLN A 292 5.03 -19.90 7.20
CA GLN A 292 4.15 -20.98 6.79
C GLN A 292 2.68 -20.65 7.09
N ALA A 293 1.85 -20.64 6.04
CA ALA A 293 0.42 -20.40 6.14
C ALA A 293 -0.27 -21.54 6.93
N VAL A 294 -0.81 -21.21 8.10
CA VAL A 294 -1.74 -22.07 8.83
C VAL A 294 -3.04 -22.16 8.03
N ARG A 295 -3.37 -23.36 7.55
CA ARG A 295 -4.54 -23.67 6.72
C ARG A 295 -5.85 -23.52 7.51
N GLY A 296 -6.51 -22.36 7.37
CA GLY A 296 -7.88 -22.16 7.82
C GLY A 296 -8.91 -22.71 6.82
N GLY A 297 -9.50 -23.88 7.14
CA GLY A 297 -10.82 -24.36 6.68
C GLY A 297 -10.99 -24.73 5.18
N PRO A 298 -11.88 -25.69 4.85
CA PRO A 298 -12.13 -26.07 3.46
C PRO A 298 -12.84 -24.92 2.71
N LYS A 299 -12.13 -24.29 1.78
CA LYS A 299 -12.69 -23.33 0.82
C LYS A 299 -13.73 -24.05 -0.03
N ILE A 300 -15.00 -23.65 0.05
CA ILE A 300 -16.08 -24.23 -0.76
C ILE A 300 -15.85 -23.83 -2.23
N GLY A 301 -15.79 -24.82 -3.13
CA GLY A 301 -15.58 -24.57 -4.55
C GLY A 301 -16.80 -23.90 -5.18
N ARG A 302 -16.57 -23.00 -6.14
CA ARG A 302 -17.62 -22.26 -6.87
C ARG A 302 -18.68 -23.18 -7.54
N ASN A 303 -18.34 -24.45 -7.81
CA ASN A 303 -19.23 -25.46 -8.38
C ASN A 303 -19.79 -26.48 -7.35
N ASP A 304 -19.40 -26.39 -6.07
CA ASP A 304 -19.82 -27.31 -5.02
C ASP A 304 -21.27 -27.07 -4.60
N PRO A 305 -21.94 -28.06 -3.96
CA PRO A 305 -23.26 -27.87 -3.39
C PRO A 305 -23.29 -26.70 -2.42
N CYS A 306 -24.28 -25.82 -2.58
CA CYS A 306 -24.41 -24.62 -1.76
C CYS A 306 -24.83 -24.99 -0.32
N PRO A 307 -24.15 -24.48 0.73
CA PRO A 307 -24.37 -24.89 2.11
C PRO A 307 -25.73 -24.45 2.68
N CYS A 308 -26.44 -23.54 2.01
CA CYS A 308 -27.80 -23.12 2.38
C CYS A 308 -28.89 -24.18 2.15
N ARG A 309 -28.51 -25.42 1.77
CA ARG A 309 -29.40 -26.57 1.52
C ARG A 309 -30.41 -26.36 0.40
N SER A 310 -30.16 -25.41 -0.49
CA SER A 310 -31.01 -25.14 -1.66
C SER A 310 -30.95 -26.23 -2.74
N GLY A 311 -30.01 -27.18 -2.63
CA GLY A 311 -29.74 -28.20 -3.65
C GLY A 311 -29.02 -27.69 -4.91
N LYS A 312 -28.67 -26.39 -4.96
CA LYS A 312 -28.01 -25.75 -6.10
C LYS A 312 -26.49 -25.66 -5.90
N LYS A 313 -25.72 -25.49 -6.98
CA LYS A 313 -24.27 -25.18 -6.93
C LYS A 313 -24.04 -23.77 -6.37
N PHE A 314 -22.95 -23.53 -5.63
CA PHE A 314 -22.66 -22.26 -4.94
C PHE A 314 -22.79 -21.03 -5.85
N LYS A 315 -22.20 -21.05 -7.05
CA LYS A 315 -22.29 -19.94 -8.05
C LYS A 315 -23.67 -19.62 -8.60
N LYS A 316 -24.67 -20.48 -8.36
CA LYS A 316 -26.05 -20.30 -8.83
C LYS A 316 -27.03 -20.08 -7.66
N CYS A 317 -26.49 -19.81 -6.49
CA CYS A 317 -27.25 -19.57 -5.26
C CYS A 317 -26.58 -18.44 -4.48
N CYS A 318 -25.94 -18.73 -3.35
CA CYS A 318 -25.34 -17.70 -2.50
C CYS A 318 -24.12 -17.01 -3.11
N GLY A 319 -23.53 -17.57 -4.17
CA GLY A 319 -22.45 -16.97 -4.95
C GLY A 319 -22.86 -16.51 -6.35
N ALA A 320 -24.16 -16.30 -6.61
CA ALA A 320 -24.63 -15.72 -7.86
C ALA A 320 -24.68 -14.18 -7.72
N VAL A 321 -23.91 -13.49 -8.56
CA VAL A 321 -24.00 -12.05 -8.77
C VAL A 321 -24.71 -11.88 -10.11
N ASP A 322 -25.98 -11.47 -10.09
CA ASP A 322 -26.53 -10.38 -10.93
C ASP A 322 -28.05 -10.42 -11.24
N ALA A 323 -28.53 -9.18 -11.41
CA ALA A 323 -29.70 -8.69 -12.16
C ALA A 323 -31.06 -8.67 -11.45
N LEU A 324 -31.37 -7.51 -10.83
CA LEU A 324 -32.75 -7.05 -10.60
C LEU A 324 -32.99 -5.75 -11.36
N GLY A 325 -33.18 -5.91 -12.67
CA GLY A 325 -33.95 -5.00 -13.50
C GLY A 325 -34.99 -5.82 -14.25
N ALA A 326 -36.20 -5.95 -13.69
CA ALA A 326 -37.50 -6.16 -14.37
C ALA A 326 -38.61 -6.58 -13.38
N LEU A 327 -39.71 -5.81 -13.39
CA LEU A 327 -41.08 -6.09 -12.88
C LEU A 327 -41.22 -5.96 -11.34
N HIS A 328 -42.06 -5.12 -10.75
CA HIS A 328 -43.34 -4.51 -11.14
C HIS A 328 -43.46 -3.13 -10.51
#